data_AF-A0A847YSH3-F1
#
_entry.id   AF-A0A847YSH3-F1
#
_cell.length_a   1.000
_cell.length_b   1.000
_cell.length_c   1.000
_cell.angle_alpha   90.00
_cell.angle_beta   90.00
_cell.angle_gamma   90.00
#
_symmetry.space_group_name_H-M   'P 1'
#
loop_
_entity.id
_entity.type
_entity.pdbx_description
1 polymer ?
#
loop_
_entity_poly.entity_id
_entity_poly.type
_entity_poly.pdbx_seq_one_letter_code
_entity_poly.pdbx_strand_id
1 'polypeptide(L)' 'MECIPQDIPIVEGAVMRGKGVLLALGQEVKSSVWGTGKVVGFSVSSDKSRWAHVYFYRIQRTYAVLIRELQPV' A
#
# COMPACT_ATOMS: atom_id res chain seq x y z
N MET A 1 -2.95 -16.44 2.48
CA MET A 1 -2.91 -14.96 2.40
C MET A 1 -3.47 -14.46 3.71
N GLU A 2 -2.63 -13.88 4.56
CA GLU A 2 -3.04 -13.46 5.90
C GLU A 2 -3.67 -12.07 5.85
N CYS A 3 -4.86 -11.97 6.45
CA CYS A 3 -5.43 -10.70 6.85
C CYS A 3 -4.55 -10.15 7.96
N ILE A 4 -3.71 -9.15 7.66
CA ILE A 4 -2.90 -8.50 8.68
C ILE A 4 -3.82 -7.52 9.43
N PRO A 5 -3.99 -7.64 10.75
CA PRO A 5 -4.92 -6.82 11.52
C PRO A 5 -4.63 -5.32 11.33
N GLN A 6 -5.70 -4.52 11.29
CA GLN A 6 -5.72 -3.07 11.05
C GLN A 6 -5.08 -2.22 12.17
N ASP A 7 -4.40 -2.84 13.14
CA ASP A 7 -3.69 -2.16 14.23
C ASP A 7 -2.28 -1.70 13.84
N ILE A 8 -1.94 -1.70 12.55
CA ILE A 8 -0.69 -1.10 12.10
C ILE A 8 -0.91 0.43 12.04
N PRO A 9 -0.21 1.23 12.86
CA PRO A 9 -0.38 2.68 12.83
C PRO A 9 -0.10 3.20 11.43
N ILE A 10 -1.10 3.80 10.80
CA ILE A 10 -0.93 4.51 9.53
C ILE A 10 -0.04 5.71 9.83
N VAL A 11 1.22 5.63 9.41
CA VAL A 11 2.10 6.79 9.44
C VAL A 11 1.70 7.65 8.25
N GLU A 12 1.10 8.81 8.52
CA GLU A 12 0.92 9.87 7.53
C GLU A 12 2.30 10.41 7.13
N GLY A 13 2.94 9.73 6.18
CA GLY A 13 4.02 10.29 5.40
C GLY A 13 3.47 10.58 4.03
N ALA A 14 3.65 11.79 3.51
CA ALA A 14 3.15 12.16 2.18
C ALA A 14 3.61 11.18 1.09
N VAL A 15 4.77 10.53 1.30
CA VAL A 15 5.41 9.63 0.34
C VAL A 15 6.19 8.53 1.06
N MET A 16 6.17 7.30 0.54
CA MET A 16 7.07 6.21 0.94
C MET A 16 7.80 5.62 -0.27
N ARG A 17 9.10 5.37 -0.12
CA ARG A 17 9.93 4.71 -1.14
C ARG A 17 10.08 3.22 -0.83
N GLY A 18 10.00 2.33 -1.81
CA GLY A 18 10.30 0.90 -1.68
C GLY A 18 11.01 0.36 -2.92
N LYS A 19 12.24 -0.14 -2.78
CA LYS A 19 13.07 -0.73 -3.87
C LYS A 19 13.02 0.06 -5.20
N GLY A 20 13.12 1.38 -5.13
CA GLY A 20 13.12 2.25 -6.32
C GLY A 20 11.74 2.80 -6.72
N VAL A 21 10.65 2.24 -6.22
CA VAL A 21 9.30 2.78 -6.39
C VAL A 21 9.05 3.86 -5.34
N LEU A 22 8.51 5.00 -5.76
CA LEU A 22 8.09 6.09 -4.88
C LEU A 22 6.56 6.20 -4.99
N LEU A 23 5.86 6.07 -3.87
CA LEU A 23 4.40 6.18 -3.83
C LEU A 23 4.00 7.30 -2.88
N ALA A 24 3.05 8.12 -3.29
CA ALA A 24 2.45 9.16 -2.46
C ALA A 24 1.08 8.75 -1.91
N LEU A 25 0.67 9.36 -0.79
CA LEU A 25 -0.71 9.28 -0.33
C LEU A 25 -1.65 9.83 -1.40
N GLY A 26 -2.77 9.15 -1.58
CA GLY A 26 -3.78 9.48 -2.57
C GLY A 26 -3.40 9.13 -4.02
N GLN A 27 -2.18 8.64 -4.27
CA GLN A 27 -1.76 8.20 -5.59
C GLN A 27 -2.56 6.96 -6.03
N GLU A 28 -2.95 6.93 -7.30
CA GLU A 28 -3.51 5.73 -7.90
C GLU A 28 -2.41 4.72 -8.21
N VAL A 29 -2.71 3.46 -7.93
CA VAL A 29 -1.80 2.35 -8.14
C VAL A 29 -2.54 1.17 -8.71
N LYS A 30 -1.79 0.34 -9.43
CA LYS A 30 -2.26 -0.93 -9.96
C LYS A 30 -1.56 -2.08 -9.26
N SER A 31 -2.36 -3.04 -8.79
CA SER A 31 -1.92 -4.37 -8.34
C SER A 31 -2.35 -5.42 -9.37
N SER A 32 -1.47 -6.38 -9.65
CA SER A 32 -1.80 -7.55 -10.47
C SER A 32 -2.85 -8.47 -9.83
N VAL A 33 -3.01 -8.41 -8.51
CA VAL A 33 -3.91 -9.29 -7.75
C VAL A 33 -5.28 -8.63 -7.54
N TRP A 34 -5.31 -7.36 -7.15
CA TRP A 34 -6.56 -6.69 -6.72
C TRP A 34 -7.07 -5.62 -7.69
N GLY A 35 -6.33 -5.33 -8.76
CA GLY A 35 -6.67 -4.29 -9.74
C GLY A 35 -6.24 -2.90 -9.30
N THR A 36 -7.02 -1.88 -9.65
CA THR A 36 -6.70 -0.47 -9.36
C THR A 36 -7.20 -0.05 -7.99
N GLY A 37 -6.41 0.77 -7.31
CA GLY A 37 -6.77 1.35 -6.03
C GLY A 37 -6.02 2.65 -5.74
N LYS A 38 -6.29 3.22 -4.57
CA LYS A 38 -5.72 4.46 -4.08
C LYS A 38 -4.90 4.20 -2.83
N VAL A 39 -3.68 4.71 -2.77
CA VAL A 39 -2.85 4.63 -1.56
C VAL A 39 -3.47 5.51 -0.47
N VAL A 40 -3.76 4.94 0.69
CA VAL A 40 -4.39 5.61 1.84
C VAL A 40 -3.50 5.64 3.09
N GLY A 41 -2.38 4.94 3.07
CA GLY A 41 -1.48 4.87 4.21
C GLY A 41 -0.21 4.11 3.90
N PHE A 42 0.76 4.16 4.82
CA PHE A 42 1.98 3.38 4.73
C PHE A 42 2.33 2.75 6.08
N SER A 43 3.06 1.63 6.01
CA SER A 43 3.61 0.97 7.19
C SER A 43 4.94 0.29 6.90
N VAL A 44 5.70 0.07 7.98
CA VAL A 44 6.97 -0.66 7.94
C VAL A 44 6.89 -1.78 8.98
N SER A 45 7.05 -3.03 8.54
CA SER A 45 7.07 -4.18 9.43
C SER A 45 8.44 -4.38 10.09
N SER A 46 8.51 -5.20 11.14
CA SER A 46 9.73 -5.44 11.92
C SER A 46 10.91 -6.00 11.11
N ASP A 47 10.61 -6.70 10.01
CA ASP A 47 11.58 -7.19 9.02
C ASP A 47 12.07 -6.10 8.04
N LYS A 48 11.71 -4.83 8.29
CA LYS A 48 11.97 -3.65 7.44
C LYS A 48 11.27 -3.69 6.08
N SER A 49 10.30 -4.60 5.88
CA SER A 49 9.46 -4.58 4.68
C SER A 49 8.54 -3.37 4.69
N ARG A 50 8.39 -2.73 3.53
CA ARG A 50 7.63 -1.48 3.36
C ARG A 50 6.34 -1.76 2.62
N TRP A 51 5.24 -1.38 3.24
CA TRP A 51 3.89 -1.67 2.79
C TRP A 51 3.13 -0.38 2.55
N ALA A 52 2.33 -0.36 1.49
CA ALA A 52 1.31 0.65 1.25
C ALA A 52 -0.06 0.05 1.59
N HIS A 53 -0.86 0.79 2.32
CA HIS A 53 -2.27 0.51 2.52
C HIS A 53 -3.02 1.08 1.33
N VAL A 54 -3.65 0.22 0.53
CA VAL A 54 -4.32 0.59 -0.72
C VAL A 54 -5.80 0.25 -0.63
N TYR A 55 -6.65 1.24 -0.85
CA TYR A 55 -8.09 1.03 -1.04
C TYR A 55 -8.36 0.62 -2.48
N PHE A 56 -8.79 -0.61 -2.70
CA PHE A 56 -9.08 -1.11 -4.05
C PHE A 56 -10.55 -0.89 -4.42
N TYR A 57 -10.80 -0.20 -5.53
CA TYR A 57 -12.13 0.22 -5.94
C TYR A 57 -13.06 -0.96 -6.24
N ARG A 58 -12.54 -2.05 -6.82
CA ARG A 58 -13.38 -3.20 -7.19
C ARG A 58 -13.94 -3.94 -5.97
N ILE A 59 -13.17 -4.00 -4.89
CA ILE A 59 -13.48 -4.79 -3.69
C ILE A 59 -13.88 -3.91 -2.50
N GLN A 60 -13.83 -2.58 -2.66
CA GLN A 60 -14.25 -1.56 -1.69
C GLN A 60 -13.65 -1.80 -0.30
N ARG A 61 -12.37 -2.18 -0.26
CA ARG A 61 -11.63 -2.55 0.95
C ARG A 61 -10.17 -2.15 0.86
N THR A 62 -9.58 -1.86 2.01
CA THR A 62 -8.17 -1.53 2.15
C THR A 62 -7.34 -2.77 2.44
N TYR A 63 -6.24 -2.94 1.72
CA TYR A 63 -5.27 -4.01 1.93
C TYR A 63 -3.86 -3.45 2.07
N ALA A 64 -3.03 -4.07 2.91
CA ALA A 64 -1.60 -3.82 2.95
C ALA A 64 -0.93 -4.59 1.80
N VAL A 65 -0.20 -3.88 0.94
CA VAL A 65 0.52 -4.44 -0.21
C VAL A 65 1.96 -3.98 -0.18
N LEU A 66 2.91 -4.86 -0.50
CA LEU A 66 4.32 -4.47 -0.59
C LEU A 66 4.48 -3.40 -1.68
N ILE A 67 5.19 -2.32 -1.37
CA ILE A 67 5.34 -1.19 -2.30
C ILE A 67 5.93 -1.63 -3.65
N ARG A 68 6.82 -2.63 -3.66
CA ARG A 68 7.44 -3.17 -4.88
C ARG A 68 6.46 -3.88 -5.82
N GLU A 69 5.29 -4.26 -5.34
CA GLU A 69 4.25 -4.98 -6.10
C GLU A 69 3.21 -4.02 -6.71
N LEU A 70 3.33 -2.73 -6.41
CA LEU A 70 2.45 -1.69 -6.89
C LEU A 70 3.13 -0.93 -8.02
N GLN A 71 2.36 -0.70 -9.08
CA GLN A 71 2.76 0.17 -10.18
C GLN A 71 2.02 1.50 -10.03
N PRO A 72 2.72 2.65 -10.00
CA PRO A 72 2.08 3.94 -10.19
C PRO A 72 1.21 3.93 -11.45
N VAL A 73 0.01 4.49 -11.34
CA VAL A 73 -0.84 4.83 -12.50
C VAL A 73 -0.61 6.29 -12.87
#